data_AF-M0PGD3-F1
#
_entry.id   AF-M0PGD3-F1
#
_cell.length_a   1.000
_cell.length_b   1.000
_cell.length_c   1.000
_cell.angle_alpha   90.00
_cell.angle_beta   90.00
_cell.angle_gamma   90.00
#
_symmetry.space_group_name_H-M   'P 1'
#
loop_
_entity.id
_entity.type
_entity.pdbx_description
1 polymer ?
#
loop_
_entity_poly.entity_id
_entity_poly.type
_entity_poly.pdbx_seq_one_letter_code
_entity_poly.pdbx_strand_id
1 'polypeptide(L)'
;MNTTEQRAPELHWPGGYPRTAPSEREPYPGNLSVTRKEAFVSIVDELERWGATDVRISTASTHYKDRPNIPHQHDRPDDIGVAVRFRRTDRPADEGYAIACDRWETQLENARSIALYARRKRLAERCGVTTADSEFETARLPPGDESGSPDVIAVAPEPDRAPHEVLGVAKDAPDLVIKGAFRELVKEGHADQGGNEKYDVAELKQARDALLDA
;
A
#
# COMPACT_ATOMS: atom_id res chain seq x y z
N MET A 1 40.17 21.67 -31.79
CA MET A 1 39.74 21.64 -30.37
C MET A 1 38.78 20.48 -30.25
N ASN A 2 39.24 19.33 -29.77
CA ASN A 2 38.39 18.16 -29.60
C ASN A 2 37.67 18.30 -28.26
N THR A 3 36.43 18.76 -28.31
CA THR A 3 35.49 18.62 -27.20
C THR A 3 35.28 17.12 -27.00
N THR A 4 35.91 16.55 -25.99
CA THR A 4 35.54 15.22 -25.50
C THR A 4 34.10 15.35 -24.99
N GLU A 5 33.12 15.00 -25.82
CA GLU A 5 31.77 14.72 -25.35
C GLU A 5 31.90 13.59 -24.32
N GLN A 6 31.90 13.95 -23.04
CA GLN A 6 31.68 12.99 -21.97
C GLN A 6 30.26 12.47 -22.16
N ARG A 7 30.13 11.29 -22.81
CA ARG A 7 28.87 10.54 -22.88
C ARG A 7 28.34 10.43 -21.46
N ALA A 8 27.13 10.95 -21.23
CA ALA A 8 26.45 10.80 -19.95
C ALA A 8 26.45 9.31 -19.56
N PRO A 9 26.72 8.96 -18.29
CA PRO A 9 26.75 7.57 -17.86
C PRO A 9 25.43 6.86 -18.22
N GLU A 10 25.53 5.62 -18.67
CA GLU A 10 24.36 4.87 -19.16
C GLU A 10 23.61 4.23 -17.99
N LEU A 11 22.28 4.43 -17.91
CA LEU A 11 21.44 3.75 -16.94
C LEU A 11 21.27 2.28 -17.32
N HIS A 12 21.72 1.37 -16.45
CA HIS A 12 21.58 -0.07 -16.62
C HIS A 12 20.28 -0.60 -16.00
N TRP A 13 19.18 -0.47 -16.75
CA TRP A 13 17.87 -0.98 -16.33
C TRP A 13 17.84 -2.53 -16.23
N PRO A 14 17.11 -3.12 -15.26
CA PRO A 14 16.96 -4.57 -15.18
C PRO A 14 16.17 -5.14 -16.37
N GLY A 15 16.66 -6.24 -16.95
CA GLY A 15 16.00 -6.90 -18.08
C GLY A 15 14.64 -7.48 -17.70
N GLY A 16 13.68 -7.44 -18.63
CA GLY A 16 12.32 -7.94 -18.42
C GLY A 16 11.38 -6.99 -17.65
N TYR A 17 11.87 -5.83 -17.20
CA TYR A 17 11.05 -4.81 -16.55
C TYR A 17 10.72 -3.68 -17.53
N PRO A 18 9.44 -3.36 -17.76
CA PRO A 18 9.06 -2.24 -18.62
C PRO A 18 9.58 -0.90 -18.04
N ARG A 19 9.86 0.05 -18.93
CA ARG A 19 10.13 1.45 -18.58
C ARG A 19 8.80 2.21 -18.51
N THR A 20 8.73 3.22 -17.66
CA THR A 20 7.63 4.19 -17.69
C THR A 20 7.89 5.23 -18.78
N ALA A 21 6.93 5.44 -19.69
CA ALA A 21 7.05 6.47 -20.70
C ALA A 21 7.12 7.87 -20.07
N PRO A 22 7.93 8.82 -20.57
CA PRO A 22 8.04 10.16 -19.97
C PRO A 22 6.69 10.88 -19.80
N SER A 23 5.73 10.65 -20.69
CA SER A 23 4.37 11.22 -20.65
C SER A 23 3.45 10.58 -19.60
N GLU A 24 3.80 9.41 -19.07
CA GLU A 24 3.04 8.66 -18.06
C GLU A 24 3.60 8.86 -16.65
N ARG A 25 4.67 9.66 -16.51
CA ARG A 25 5.27 9.97 -15.22
C ARG A 25 4.40 10.96 -14.47
N GLU A 26 4.34 10.78 -13.16
CA GLU A 26 3.52 11.59 -12.26
C GLU A 26 4.42 12.23 -11.19
N PRO A 27 4.04 13.39 -10.63
CA PRO A 27 4.70 13.90 -9.45
C PRO A 27 4.45 12.95 -8.28
N TYR A 28 5.43 12.80 -7.39
CA TYR A 28 5.25 11.93 -6.23
C TYR A 28 4.18 12.50 -5.29
N PRO A 29 3.15 11.71 -4.88
CA PRO A 29 2.00 12.24 -4.17
C PRO A 29 2.28 12.61 -2.70
N GLY A 30 3.39 12.14 -2.14
CA GLY A 30 3.76 12.39 -0.74
C GLY A 30 4.70 13.58 -0.57
N ASN A 31 4.73 14.16 0.64
CA ASN A 31 5.75 15.15 0.96
C ASN A 31 7.14 14.48 1.07
N LEU A 32 8.08 14.93 0.24
CA LEU A 32 9.48 14.54 0.32
C LEU A 32 10.25 15.53 1.18
N SER A 33 10.34 15.23 2.47
CA SER A 33 11.14 16.01 3.44
C SER A 33 12.65 15.75 3.36
N VAL A 34 13.11 14.95 2.40
CA VAL A 34 14.52 14.53 2.27
C VAL A 34 15.17 15.16 1.04
N THR A 35 16.46 15.45 1.15
CA THR A 35 17.29 15.89 0.02
C THR A 35 17.57 14.74 -0.94
N ARG A 36 18.00 15.07 -2.18
CA ARG A 36 18.43 14.08 -3.17
C ARG A 36 19.50 13.15 -2.60
N LYS A 37 20.53 13.70 -1.97
CA LYS A 37 21.60 12.89 -1.37
C LYS A 37 21.05 11.92 -0.31
N GLU A 38 20.20 12.40 0.59
CA GLU A 38 19.60 11.58 1.65
C GLU A 38 18.73 10.45 1.09
N ALA A 39 18.02 10.68 -0.02
CA ALA A 39 17.25 9.64 -0.68
C ALA A 39 18.14 8.51 -1.20
N PHE A 40 19.26 8.82 -1.86
CA PHE A 40 20.22 7.81 -2.34
C PHE A 40 20.95 7.10 -1.19
N VAL A 41 21.32 7.82 -0.14
CA VAL A 41 21.88 7.19 1.09
C VAL A 41 20.86 6.24 1.72
N SER A 42 19.59 6.64 1.80
CA SER A 42 18.52 5.82 2.38
C SER A 42 18.31 4.49 1.63
N ILE A 43 18.57 4.44 0.32
CA ILE A 43 18.54 3.18 -0.44
C ILE A 43 19.57 2.20 0.12
N VAL A 44 20.82 2.65 0.23
CA VAL A 44 21.93 1.81 0.70
C VAL A 44 21.65 1.37 2.13
N ASP A 45 21.33 2.31 3.02
CA ASP A 45 21.06 2.03 4.43
C ASP A 45 19.93 1.00 4.62
N GLU A 46 18.80 1.16 3.92
CA GLU A 46 17.67 0.24 4.07
C GLU A 46 17.93 -1.12 3.42
N LEU A 47 18.66 -1.17 2.30
CA LEU A 47 19.06 -2.44 1.68
C LEU A 47 20.07 -3.19 2.57
N GLU A 48 21.09 -2.53 3.09
CA GLU A 48 22.07 -3.15 4.01
C GLU A 48 21.41 -3.64 5.29
N ARG A 49 20.49 -2.86 5.88
CA ARG A 49 19.69 -3.31 7.04
C ARG A 49 18.77 -4.47 6.71
N TRP A 50 18.35 -4.58 5.45
CA TRP A 50 17.60 -5.73 4.99
C TRP A 50 18.51 -6.94 4.83
N GLY A 51 19.84 -6.78 4.78
CA GLY A 51 20.86 -7.81 4.59
C GLY A 51 21.40 -7.89 3.15
N ALA A 52 21.26 -6.80 2.40
CA ALA A 52 21.90 -6.67 1.10
C ALA A 52 23.42 -6.46 1.25
N THR A 53 24.17 -6.91 0.25
CA THR A 53 25.61 -6.67 0.06
C THR A 53 25.87 -6.24 -1.36
N ASP A 54 27.04 -5.66 -1.63
CA ASP A 54 27.45 -5.22 -2.97
C ASP A 54 26.39 -4.31 -3.65
N VAL A 55 25.86 -3.35 -2.90
CA VAL A 55 24.82 -2.42 -3.39
C VAL A 55 25.43 -1.46 -4.40
N ARG A 56 24.90 -1.45 -5.62
CA ARG A 56 25.33 -0.59 -6.73
C ARG A 56 24.13 0.11 -7.33
N ILE A 57 24.16 1.44 -7.33
CA ILE A 57 23.12 2.28 -7.91
C ILE A 57 23.56 2.73 -9.31
N SER A 58 22.69 2.55 -10.29
CA SER A 58 22.84 3.03 -11.66
C SER A 58 21.79 4.11 -11.95
N THR A 59 22.25 5.19 -12.57
CA THR A 59 21.46 6.34 -13.02
C THR A 59 22.12 6.93 -14.25
N ALA A 60 21.41 7.75 -15.03
CA ALA A 60 22.05 8.55 -16.08
C ALA A 60 22.81 9.78 -15.56
N SER A 61 22.91 9.95 -14.23
CA SER A 61 23.74 10.98 -13.60
C SER A 61 25.17 10.52 -13.40
N THR A 62 26.12 11.46 -13.40
CA THR A 62 27.49 11.28 -12.92
C THR A 62 27.50 11.14 -11.40
N HIS A 63 28.23 10.15 -10.88
CA HIS A 63 28.37 9.90 -9.45
C HIS A 63 29.72 10.38 -8.92
N TYR A 64 29.78 10.68 -7.62
CA TYR A 64 31.03 11.03 -6.96
C TYR A 64 32.00 9.83 -6.97
N LYS A 65 33.28 10.07 -7.26
CA LYS A 65 34.31 9.02 -7.34
C LYS A 65 34.50 8.25 -6.03
N ASP A 66 34.40 8.94 -4.89
CA ASP A 66 34.53 8.38 -3.55
C ASP A 66 33.21 7.82 -3.00
N ARG A 67 32.08 8.14 -3.65
CA ARG A 67 30.73 7.70 -3.27
C ARG A 67 29.94 7.31 -4.52
N PRO A 68 30.24 6.12 -5.10
CA PRO A 68 29.73 5.70 -6.41
C PRO A 68 28.23 5.43 -6.45
N ASN A 69 27.53 5.49 -5.30
CA ASN A 69 26.08 5.36 -5.18
C ASN A 69 25.37 6.72 -5.01
N ILE A 70 26.12 7.82 -5.00
CA ILE A 70 25.58 9.17 -4.82
C ILE A 70 25.80 9.98 -6.11
N PRO A 71 24.72 10.38 -6.82
CA PRO A 71 24.85 11.25 -7.97
C PRO A 71 25.25 12.67 -7.55
N HIS A 72 25.94 13.38 -8.45
CA HIS A 72 26.33 14.76 -8.24
C HIS A 72 25.11 15.67 -8.04
N GLN A 73 25.19 16.57 -7.05
CA GLN A 73 24.04 17.36 -6.60
C GLN A 73 23.42 18.25 -7.70
N HIS A 74 24.23 18.77 -8.63
CA HIS A 74 23.80 19.68 -9.69
C HIS A 74 23.48 18.98 -11.01
N ASP A 75 23.62 17.65 -11.06
CA ASP A 75 23.43 16.92 -12.31
C ASP A 75 21.94 16.81 -12.67
N ARG A 76 21.63 16.97 -13.96
CA ARG A 76 20.27 17.01 -14.51
C ARG A 76 20.19 16.14 -15.76
N PRO A 77 20.16 14.81 -15.61
CA PRO A 77 20.05 13.92 -16.75
C PRO A 77 18.63 13.88 -17.32
N ASP A 78 18.52 13.57 -18.61
CA ASP A 78 17.24 13.36 -19.29
C ASP A 78 16.55 12.07 -18.79
N ASP A 79 17.32 11.01 -18.53
CA ASP A 79 16.80 9.79 -17.91
C ASP A 79 16.91 9.85 -16.38
N ILE A 80 15.74 10.06 -15.77
CA ILE A 80 15.54 10.17 -14.33
C ILE A 80 15.25 8.83 -13.63
N GLY A 81 15.34 7.71 -14.36
CA GLY A 81 15.26 6.38 -13.77
C GLY A 81 16.39 6.09 -12.79
N VAL A 82 16.07 5.29 -11.77
CA VAL A 82 17.03 4.79 -10.78
C VAL A 82 16.93 3.27 -10.75
N ALA A 83 18.05 2.58 -10.92
CA ALA A 83 18.14 1.13 -10.79
C ALA A 83 19.19 0.76 -9.75
N VAL A 84 18.90 -0.22 -8.91
CA VAL A 84 19.77 -0.68 -7.84
C VAL A 84 19.98 -2.17 -7.99
N ARG A 85 21.23 -2.60 -8.00
CA ARG A 85 21.62 -4.01 -7.99
C ARG A 85 22.31 -4.33 -6.68
N PHE A 86 22.06 -5.53 -6.16
CA PHE A 86 22.64 -5.99 -4.91
C PHE A 86 22.62 -7.51 -4.83
N ARG A 87 23.35 -8.05 -3.85
CA ARG A 87 23.33 -9.45 -3.43
C ARG A 87 22.71 -9.57 -2.05
N ARG A 88 22.37 -10.78 -1.65
CA ARG A 88 21.66 -11.09 -0.40
C ARG A 88 22.53 -12.01 0.45
N THR A 89 22.76 -11.69 1.72
CA THR A 89 23.61 -12.52 2.61
C THR A 89 23.03 -13.91 2.88
N ASP A 90 21.71 -14.02 2.80
CA ASP A 90 20.91 -15.22 3.01
C ASP A 90 20.66 -16.02 1.71
N ARG A 91 21.34 -15.66 0.62
CA ARG A 91 21.18 -16.26 -0.71
C ARG A 91 22.53 -16.63 -1.32
N PRO A 92 22.55 -17.50 -2.34
CA PRO A 92 23.78 -17.82 -3.07
C PRO A 92 24.47 -16.56 -3.61
N ALA A 93 25.81 -16.53 -3.56
CA ALA A 93 26.60 -15.35 -3.91
C ALA A 93 26.60 -15.01 -5.40
N ASP A 94 26.22 -15.96 -6.26
CA ASP A 94 26.02 -15.81 -7.69
C ASP A 94 24.62 -15.29 -8.06
N GLU A 95 23.70 -15.25 -7.10
CA GLU A 95 22.36 -14.71 -7.30
C GLU A 95 22.34 -13.19 -7.10
N GLY A 96 21.98 -12.47 -8.16
CA GLY A 96 21.89 -11.00 -8.18
C GLY A 96 20.44 -10.53 -8.22
N TYR A 97 20.15 -9.50 -7.44
CA TYR A 97 18.83 -8.90 -7.34
C TYR A 97 18.85 -7.47 -7.88
N ALA A 98 17.68 -6.99 -8.34
CA ALA A 98 17.53 -5.61 -8.78
C ALA A 98 16.19 -5.01 -8.33
N ILE A 99 16.21 -3.71 -8.02
CA ILE A 99 15.02 -2.89 -7.82
C ILE A 99 15.19 -1.63 -8.67
N ALA A 100 14.17 -1.25 -9.43
CA ALA A 100 14.23 -0.06 -10.27
C ALA A 100 12.93 0.75 -10.20
N CYS A 101 13.03 2.07 -10.40
CA CYS A 101 11.89 2.98 -10.42
C CYS A 101 12.17 4.15 -11.37
N ASP A 102 11.23 4.42 -12.26
CA ASP A 102 11.24 5.55 -13.21
C ASP A 102 9.85 6.17 -13.40
N ARG A 103 8.94 5.92 -12.44
CA ARG A 103 7.54 6.34 -12.49
C ARG A 103 7.35 7.83 -12.16
N TRP A 104 8.22 8.38 -11.32
CA TRP A 104 8.05 9.74 -10.82
C TRP A 104 8.85 10.74 -11.62
N GLU A 105 8.57 12.04 -11.49
CA GLU A 105 9.17 13.11 -12.30
C GLU A 105 10.69 13.29 -12.10
N THR A 106 11.22 12.91 -10.93
CA THR A 106 12.61 13.18 -10.56
C THR A 106 13.34 11.96 -10.02
N GLN A 107 14.69 11.96 -10.15
CA GLN A 107 15.54 10.94 -9.52
C GLN A 107 15.41 10.91 -8.00
N LEU A 108 15.11 12.04 -7.35
CA LEU A 108 14.87 12.12 -5.91
C LEU A 108 13.65 11.25 -5.52
N GLU A 109 12.54 11.41 -6.23
CA GLU A 109 11.30 10.69 -5.98
C GLU A 109 11.44 9.18 -6.28
N ASN A 110 12.08 8.85 -7.39
CA ASN A 110 12.39 7.47 -7.75
C ASN A 110 13.31 6.81 -6.70
N ALA A 111 14.38 7.50 -6.28
CA ALA A 111 15.27 6.99 -5.24
C ALA A 111 14.55 6.80 -3.90
N ARG A 112 13.71 7.76 -3.50
CA ARG A 112 12.92 7.66 -2.27
C ARG A 112 11.97 6.47 -2.30
N SER A 113 11.33 6.23 -3.43
CA SER A 113 10.40 5.12 -3.61
C SER A 113 11.08 3.76 -3.43
N ILE A 114 12.30 3.62 -3.97
CA ILE A 114 13.12 2.41 -3.78
C ILE A 114 13.47 2.22 -2.30
N ALA A 115 13.90 3.28 -1.60
CA ALA A 115 14.22 3.19 -0.17
C ALA A 115 13.00 2.79 0.69
N LEU A 116 11.82 3.34 0.39
CA LEU A 116 10.57 2.98 1.05
C LEU A 116 10.17 1.53 0.78
N TYR A 117 10.36 1.06 -0.46
CA TYR A 117 10.12 -0.34 -0.83
C TYR A 117 11.04 -1.28 -0.04
N ALA A 118 12.35 -1.00 0.02
CA ALA A 118 13.31 -1.81 0.78
C ALA A 118 12.94 -1.86 2.28
N ARG A 119 12.59 -0.71 2.87
CA ARG A 119 12.10 -0.63 4.25
C ARG A 119 10.85 -1.47 4.46
N ARG A 120 9.89 -1.41 3.54
CA ARG A 120 8.64 -2.21 3.59
C ARG A 120 8.95 -3.69 3.58
N LYS A 121 9.77 -4.17 2.64
CA LYS A 121 10.14 -5.59 2.54
C LYS A 121 10.84 -6.08 3.81
N ARG A 122 11.81 -5.32 4.32
CA ARG A 122 12.50 -5.60 5.57
C ARG A 122 11.58 -5.65 6.78
N LEU A 123 10.60 -4.74 6.87
CA LEU A 123 9.64 -4.72 7.97
C LEU A 123 8.70 -5.92 7.91
N ALA A 124 8.19 -6.24 6.72
CA ALA A 124 7.32 -7.40 6.51
C ALA A 124 7.99 -8.70 6.97
N GLU A 125 9.21 -8.97 6.51
CA GLU A 125 9.97 -10.18 6.89
C GLU A 125 10.24 -10.24 8.41
N ARG A 126 10.67 -9.14 9.01
CA ARG A 126 10.97 -9.08 10.45
C ARG A 126 9.74 -9.26 11.33
N CYS A 127 8.59 -8.77 10.88
CA CYS A 127 7.33 -8.94 11.59
C CYS A 127 6.66 -10.29 11.31
N GLY A 128 7.25 -11.13 10.43
CA GLY A 128 6.63 -12.38 9.99
C GLY A 128 5.37 -12.17 9.14
N VAL A 129 5.17 -10.95 8.60
CA VAL A 129 4.04 -10.65 7.73
C VAL A 129 4.39 -11.10 6.32
N THR A 130 3.79 -12.21 5.91
CA THR A 130 3.68 -12.53 4.49
C THR A 130 2.39 -11.90 3.96
N THR A 131 2.41 -11.52 2.69
CA THR A 131 1.19 -11.22 1.95
C THR A 131 1.28 -12.13 0.75
N ALA A 132 0.45 -13.16 0.69
CA ALA A 132 0.30 -13.89 -0.56
C ALA A 132 -0.43 -12.97 -1.55
N ASP A 133 -0.05 -12.97 -2.82
CA ASP A 133 -0.91 -12.35 -3.85
C ASP A 133 -2.31 -13.00 -3.83
N SER A 134 -2.45 -14.23 -3.32
CA SER A 134 -3.75 -14.87 -3.04
C SER A 134 -4.44 -14.40 -1.75
N GLU A 135 -3.71 -13.83 -0.79
CA GLU A 135 -4.29 -13.27 0.43
C GLU A 135 -4.94 -11.91 0.18
N PHE A 136 -4.61 -11.18 -0.89
CA PHE A 136 -5.41 -10.01 -1.29
C PHE A 136 -6.75 -10.40 -1.93
N GLU A 137 -6.86 -11.59 -2.56
CA GLU A 137 -8.15 -12.17 -2.96
C GLU A 137 -8.90 -12.77 -1.77
N THR A 138 -8.19 -13.35 -0.78
CA THR A 138 -8.80 -13.97 0.41
C THR A 138 -9.14 -12.97 1.53
N ALA A 139 -8.33 -11.91 1.66
CA ALA A 139 -8.54 -10.75 2.54
C ALA A 139 -9.15 -9.57 1.77
N ARG A 140 -9.60 -9.81 0.53
CA ARG A 140 -10.52 -8.90 -0.13
C ARG A 140 -11.76 -8.84 0.75
N LEU A 141 -11.95 -7.70 1.42
CA LEU A 141 -13.25 -7.41 1.96
C LEU A 141 -14.24 -7.48 0.78
N PRO A 142 -15.39 -8.15 0.94
CA PRO A 142 -16.45 -8.05 -0.05
C PRO A 142 -16.63 -6.58 -0.41
N PRO A 143 -16.79 -6.22 -1.69
CA PRO A 143 -17.17 -4.86 -2.05
C PRO A 143 -18.40 -4.53 -1.19
N GLY A 144 -18.27 -3.54 -0.30
CA GLY A 144 -19.38 -3.09 0.50
C GLY A 144 -20.52 -2.75 -0.44
N ASP A 145 -21.63 -3.45 -0.26
CA ASP A 145 -22.71 -3.55 -1.22
C ASP A 145 -23.31 -2.16 -1.51
N GLU A 146 -22.93 -1.56 -2.63
CA GLU A 146 -23.93 -0.89 -3.47
C GLU A 146 -24.12 -1.79 -4.70
N SER A 147 -25.10 -2.68 -4.58
CA SER A 147 -25.78 -3.40 -5.66
C SER A 147 -24.99 -4.48 -6.41
N GLY A 148 -25.36 -5.74 -6.15
CA GLY A 148 -25.38 -6.78 -7.17
C GLY A 148 -24.49 -7.99 -6.89
N SER A 149 -25.03 -8.98 -6.18
CA SER A 149 -24.49 -10.35 -6.13
C SER A 149 -24.49 -11.02 -7.51
N PRO A 150 -23.64 -12.04 -7.72
CA PRO A 150 -24.21 -13.39 -7.67
C PRO A 150 -23.36 -14.42 -6.93
N ASP A 151 -24.08 -15.30 -6.23
CA ASP A 151 -23.72 -16.66 -5.80
C ASP A 151 -22.42 -16.90 -5.01
N VAL A 152 -22.41 -16.44 -3.77
CA VAL A 152 -21.85 -17.25 -2.68
C VAL A 152 -22.98 -17.51 -1.70
N ILE A 153 -23.43 -18.77 -1.65
CA ILE A 153 -24.43 -19.22 -0.66
C ILE A 153 -23.75 -19.20 0.71
N ALA A 154 -23.70 -18.02 1.32
CA ALA A 154 -23.59 -17.91 2.76
C ALA A 154 -24.96 -18.31 3.31
N VAL A 155 -25.03 -19.48 3.95
CA VAL A 155 -26.15 -19.80 4.82
C VAL A 155 -26.09 -18.77 5.96
N ALA A 156 -26.84 -17.68 5.82
CA ALA A 156 -27.11 -16.79 6.92
C ALA A 156 -27.79 -17.62 8.01
N PRO A 157 -27.26 -17.67 9.24
CA PRO A 157 -28.03 -18.24 10.34
C PRO A 157 -29.34 -17.43 10.40
N GLU A 158 -30.48 -18.13 10.35
CA GLU A 158 -31.77 -17.49 10.62
C GLU A 158 -31.66 -16.80 11.98
N PRO A 159 -31.99 -15.50 12.09
CA PRO A 159 -32.02 -14.86 13.38
C PRO A 159 -33.07 -15.56 14.25
N ASP A 160 -32.67 -16.05 15.43
CA ASP A 160 -33.55 -16.74 16.38
C ASP A 160 -34.76 -15.88 16.83
N ARG A 161 -34.77 -14.59 16.50
CA ARG A 161 -35.79 -13.60 16.89
C ARG A 161 -36.30 -12.83 15.69
N ALA A 162 -37.61 -12.56 15.68
CA ALA A 162 -38.21 -11.80 14.60
C ALA A 162 -37.79 -10.31 14.66
N PRO A 163 -37.66 -9.59 13.52
CA PRO A 163 -37.16 -8.20 13.49
C PRO A 163 -37.89 -7.22 14.42
N HIS A 164 -39.20 -7.34 14.54
CA HIS A 164 -40.03 -6.53 15.44
C HIS A 164 -39.76 -6.84 16.93
N GLU A 165 -39.33 -8.05 17.27
CA GLU A 165 -38.93 -8.44 18.62
C GLU A 165 -37.54 -7.89 18.98
N VAL A 166 -36.63 -7.86 18.00
CA VAL A 166 -35.28 -7.27 18.13
C VAL A 166 -35.36 -5.77 18.41
N LEU A 167 -36.25 -5.06 17.70
CA LEU A 167 -36.47 -3.62 17.90
C LEU A 167 -37.50 -3.27 18.98
N GLY A 168 -38.20 -4.27 19.55
CA GLY A 168 -39.24 -4.06 20.55
C GLY A 168 -40.45 -3.26 20.04
N VAL A 169 -40.77 -3.37 18.75
CA VAL A 169 -41.86 -2.65 18.09
C VAL A 169 -42.98 -3.60 17.65
N ALA A 170 -44.15 -3.06 17.30
CA ALA A 170 -45.21 -3.84 16.68
C ALA A 170 -44.80 -4.29 15.26
N LYS A 171 -45.39 -5.40 14.77
CA LYS A 171 -45.12 -5.95 13.43
C LYS A 171 -45.44 -4.97 12.29
N ASP A 172 -46.39 -4.07 12.52
CA ASP A 172 -46.92 -3.06 11.61
C ASP A 172 -46.57 -1.63 12.08
N ALA A 173 -45.51 -1.50 12.89
CA ALA A 173 -45.08 -0.20 13.39
C ALA A 173 -44.75 0.75 12.21
N PRO A 174 -45.20 2.02 12.25
CA PRO A 174 -44.85 2.99 11.22
C PRO A 174 -43.33 3.23 11.15
N ASP A 175 -42.81 3.55 9.95
CA ASP A 175 -41.38 3.80 9.70
C ASP A 175 -40.71 4.73 10.72
N LEU A 176 -41.42 5.76 11.16
CA LEU A 176 -40.93 6.72 12.14
C LEU A 176 -40.70 6.07 13.51
N VAL A 177 -41.53 5.11 13.89
CA VAL A 177 -41.40 4.33 15.13
C VAL A 177 -40.25 3.35 15.02
N ILE A 178 -40.11 2.66 13.88
CA ILE A 178 -38.99 1.74 13.60
C ILE A 178 -37.64 2.48 13.67
N LYS A 179 -37.52 3.62 12.97
CA LYS A 179 -36.31 4.45 12.96
C LYS A 179 -36.03 5.07 14.34
N GLY A 180 -37.07 5.40 15.10
CA GLY A 180 -36.95 5.91 16.47
C GLY A 180 -36.41 4.86 17.44
N ALA A 181 -37.02 3.67 17.45
CA ALA A 181 -36.61 2.55 18.30
C ALA A 181 -35.15 2.12 18.02
N PHE A 182 -34.78 2.02 16.75
CA PHE A 182 -33.40 1.74 16.34
C PHE A 182 -32.40 2.76 16.90
N ARG A 183 -32.72 4.05 16.83
CA ARG A 183 -31.82 5.12 17.32
C ARG A 183 -31.62 5.06 18.83
N GLU A 184 -32.65 4.73 19.60
CA GLU A 184 -32.52 4.60 21.06
C GLU A 184 -31.71 3.35 21.43
N LEU A 185 -31.98 2.20 20.82
CA LEU A 185 -31.24 0.97 21.09
C LEU A 185 -29.76 1.04 20.69
N VAL A 186 -29.43 1.73 19.60
CA VAL A 186 -28.03 1.95 19.20
C VAL A 186 -27.28 2.88 20.16
N LYS A 187 -27.95 3.86 20.78
CA LYS A 187 -27.35 4.68 21.83
C LYS A 187 -27.03 3.84 23.06
N GLU A 188 -27.93 2.94 23.46
CA GLU A 188 -27.73 2.03 24.59
C GLU A 188 -26.65 0.96 24.34
N GLY A 189 -26.43 0.57 23.08
CA GLY A 189 -25.41 -0.41 22.67
C GLY A 189 -24.01 0.17 22.41
N HIS A 190 -23.81 1.49 22.46
CA HIS A 190 -22.51 2.09 22.12
C HIS A 190 -21.47 1.87 23.23
N ALA A 191 -20.29 1.34 22.84
CA ALA A 191 -19.18 1.04 23.76
C ALA A 191 -18.70 2.24 24.59
N ASP A 192 -18.86 3.47 24.08
CA ASP A 192 -18.46 4.70 24.77
C ASP A 192 -19.35 5.07 25.98
N GLN A 193 -20.49 4.39 26.17
CA GLN A 193 -21.36 4.57 27.35
C GLN A 193 -21.40 3.32 28.26
N GLY A 194 -20.41 2.43 28.13
CA GLY A 194 -20.34 1.20 28.94
C GLY A 194 -21.29 0.13 28.41
N GLY A 195 -21.15 -0.19 27.12
CA GLY A 195 -22.03 -1.06 26.35
C GLY A 195 -22.47 -2.31 27.12
N ASN A 196 -23.78 -2.54 27.16
CA ASN A 196 -24.33 -3.80 27.64
C ASN A 196 -24.17 -4.86 26.54
N GLU A 197 -23.69 -6.06 26.91
CA GLU A 197 -23.63 -7.27 26.07
C GLU A 197 -25.00 -7.73 25.52
N LYS A 198 -26.07 -6.96 25.79
CA LYS A 198 -27.45 -7.30 25.51
C LYS A 198 -27.88 -6.98 24.07
N TYR A 199 -27.22 -6.05 23.39
CA TYR A 199 -27.64 -5.59 22.06
C TYR A 199 -26.46 -5.55 21.10
N ASP A 200 -26.51 -6.39 20.06
CA ASP A 200 -25.59 -6.32 18.94
C ASP A 200 -26.07 -5.25 17.94
N VAL A 201 -25.24 -4.24 17.69
CA VAL A 201 -25.53 -3.15 16.75
C VAL A 201 -25.72 -3.68 15.32
N ALA A 202 -25.11 -4.80 14.96
CA ALA A 202 -25.33 -5.45 13.68
C ALA A 202 -26.74 -6.05 13.58
N GLU A 203 -27.21 -6.75 14.63
CA GLU A 203 -28.55 -7.33 14.72
C GLU A 203 -29.64 -6.24 14.67
N LEU A 204 -29.43 -5.11 15.35
CA LEU A 204 -30.33 -3.96 15.32
C LEU A 204 -30.46 -3.33 13.92
N LYS A 205 -29.36 -3.27 13.15
CA LYS A 205 -29.38 -2.74 11.78
C LYS A 205 -30.16 -3.66 10.86
N GLN A 206 -29.88 -4.96 10.92
CA GLN A 206 -30.57 -5.97 10.11
C GLN A 206 -32.08 -5.98 10.40
N ALA A 207 -32.49 -5.86 11.66
CA ALA A 207 -33.90 -5.81 12.05
C ALA A 207 -34.61 -4.54 11.55
N ARG A 208 -33.93 -3.38 11.55
CA ARG A 208 -34.48 -2.13 11.01
C ARG A 208 -34.72 -2.26 9.52
N ASP A 209 -33.75 -2.77 8.78
CA ASP A 209 -33.82 -2.85 7.32
C ASP A 209 -34.92 -3.84 6.90
N ALA A 210 -35.01 -4.98 7.57
CA ALA A 210 -36.09 -5.95 7.34
C ALA A 210 -37.51 -5.42 7.60
N LEU A 211 -37.70 -4.43 8.50
CA LEU A 211 -39.02 -3.82 8.75
C LEU A 211 -39.31 -2.62 7.83
N LEU A 212 -38.29 -1.97 7.28
CA LEU A 212 -38.47 -0.85 6.35
C LEU A 212 -38.60 -1.30 4.89
N ASP A 213 -38.10 -2.51 4.58
CA ASP A 213 -38.17 -3.12 3.25
C ASP A 213 -39.37 -4.10 3.10
N ALA A 214 -40.21 -4.24 4.13
CA ALA A 214 -41.41 -5.09 4.18
C ALA A 214 -42.70 -4.34 3.81
#